data_AF-A0A0R0EEU9-F1
#
_entry.id   AF-A0A0R0EEU9-F1
#
_cell.length_a   1.000
_cell.length_b   1.000
_cell.length_c   1.000
_cell.angle_alpha   90.00
_cell.angle_beta   90.00
_cell.angle_gamma   90.00
#
_symmetry.space_group_name_H-M   'P 1'
#
loop_
_entity.id
_entity.type
_entity.pdbx_description
1 polymer ?
#
loop_
_entity_poly.entity_id
_entity_poly.type
_entity_poly.pdbx_seq_one_letter_code
_entity_poly.pdbx_strand_id
1 'polypeptide(L)'
;MIALRYEFRGPHFQPHITVVGGIKTPPAKPALTKLRSTYEALRRFHIIVDTFFYQCLYLLLCPNPHLHETSAHYRESRQCHQL
;
A
#
# COMPACT_ATOMS: atom_id res chain seq x y z
N MET A 1 -9.95 -15.33 3.56
CA MET A 1 -8.49 -15.57 3.63
C MET A 1 -8.09 -16.69 4.59
N ILE A 2 -8.73 -16.85 5.77
CA ILE A 2 -8.39 -17.90 6.75
C ILE A 2 -8.45 -19.32 6.14
N ALA A 3 -9.48 -19.62 5.36
CA ALA A 3 -9.67 -20.94 4.73
C ALA A 3 -8.51 -21.32 3.78
N LEU A 4 -8.22 -20.46 2.79
CA LEU A 4 -7.09 -20.69 1.86
C LEU A 4 -5.77 -20.83 2.60
N ARG A 5 -5.50 -19.98 3.58
CA ARG A 5 -4.28 -20.09 4.37
C ARG A 5 -4.19 -21.44 5.08
N TYR A 6 -5.29 -21.90 5.68
CA TYR A 6 -5.32 -23.18 6.39
C TYR A 6 -5.08 -24.36 5.43
N GLU A 7 -5.70 -24.33 4.26
CA GLU A 7 -5.57 -25.36 3.22
C GLU A 7 -4.14 -25.41 2.64
N PHE A 8 -3.58 -24.26 2.30
CA PHE A 8 -2.28 -24.15 1.63
C PHE A 8 -1.10 -23.87 2.57
N ARG A 9 -1.33 -23.90 3.89
CA ARG A 9 -0.33 -23.66 4.96
C ARG A 9 0.48 -22.36 4.81
N GLY A 10 -0.18 -21.29 4.36
CA GLY A 10 0.45 -19.98 4.20
C GLY A 10 0.68 -19.24 5.54
N PRO A 11 1.54 -18.20 5.57
CA PRO A 11 1.72 -17.36 6.74
C PRO A 11 0.46 -16.55 7.08
N HIS A 12 0.32 -16.15 8.34
CA HIS A 12 -0.75 -15.25 8.76
C HIS A 12 -0.35 -13.79 8.56
N PHE A 13 -1.27 -13.00 7.99
CA PHE A 13 -1.17 -11.55 7.89
C PHE A 13 -2.57 -10.93 7.82
N GLN A 14 -2.67 -9.66 8.20
CA GLN A 14 -3.89 -8.86 8.04
C GLN A 14 -4.09 -8.51 6.56
N PRO A 15 -5.32 -8.61 6.01
CA PRO A 15 -5.61 -8.15 4.65
C PRO A 15 -5.21 -6.68 4.48
N HIS A 16 -4.43 -6.36 3.46
CA HIS A 16 -3.96 -5.00 3.19
C HIS A 16 -3.69 -4.77 1.70
N ILE A 17 -3.56 -3.51 1.32
CA ILE A 17 -3.06 -3.08 0.00
C ILE A 17 -1.78 -2.31 0.22
N THR A 18 -0.71 -2.74 -0.44
CA THR A 18 0.55 -2.01 -0.45
C THR A 18 0.48 -0.87 -1.45
N VAL A 19 0.42 0.36 -0.94
CA VAL A 19 0.37 1.59 -1.78
C VAL A 19 1.76 2.14 -2.12
N VAL A 20 2.78 1.80 -1.32
CA VAL A 20 4.18 2.21 -1.52
C VAL A 20 5.09 1.04 -1.18
N GLY A 21 6.02 0.72 -2.08
CA GLY A 21 7.05 -0.29 -1.88
C GLY A 21 8.40 0.16 -2.46
N GLY A 22 9.47 -0.58 -2.14
CA GLY A 22 10.80 -0.38 -2.73
C GLY A 22 11.47 0.95 -2.39
N ILE A 23 11.13 1.55 -1.25
CA ILE A 23 11.71 2.82 -0.81
C ILE A 23 12.87 2.58 0.17
N LYS A 24 13.95 3.36 0.05
CA LYS A 24 14.91 3.50 1.14
C LYS A 24 14.17 4.16 2.30
N THR A 25 14.04 3.43 3.41
CA THR A 25 13.43 3.95 4.63
C THR A 25 14.28 5.09 5.17
N PRO A 26 13.74 6.32 5.24
CA PRO A 26 14.40 7.34 6.04
C PRO A 26 14.39 6.91 7.52
N PRO A 27 15.20 7.55 8.38
CA PRO A 27 15.16 7.31 9.82
C PRO A 27 13.71 7.34 10.36
N ALA A 28 13.43 6.54 11.39
CA ALA A 28 12.06 6.27 11.85
C ALA A 28 11.21 7.54 12.07
N LYS A 29 11.80 8.61 12.60
CA LYS A 29 11.11 9.86 12.89
C LYS A 29 10.63 10.58 11.61
N PRO A 30 11.49 10.86 10.60
CA PRO A 30 11.03 11.36 9.31
C PRO A 30 10.02 10.45 8.61
N ALA A 31 10.17 9.12 8.72
CA ALA A 31 9.20 8.18 8.13
C ALA A 31 7.80 8.34 8.74
N LEU A 32 7.71 8.47 10.07
CA LEU A 32 6.44 8.67 10.78
C LEU A 32 5.79 10.02 10.46
N THR A 33 6.57 11.11 10.42
CA THR A 33 6.04 12.43 10.07
C THR A 33 5.45 12.41 8.66
N LYS A 34 6.16 11.77 7.72
CA LYS A 34 5.73 11.63 6.34
C LYS A 34 4.47 10.78 6.21
N LEU A 35 4.40 9.65 6.91
CA LEU A 35 3.21 8.80 6.94
C LEU A 35 1.98 9.57 7.48
N ARG A 36 2.15 10.35 8.54
CA ARG A 36 1.08 11.19 9.10
C ARG A 36 0.60 12.25 8.10
N SER A 37 1.53 12.98 7.48
CA SER A 37 1.18 13.98 6.46
C SER A 37 0.42 13.35 5.28
N THR A 38 0.84 12.17 4.83
CA THR A 38 0.11 11.43 3.79
C THR A 38 -1.28 11.02 4.29
N TYR A 39 -1.41 10.52 5.52
CA TYR A 39 -2.72 10.13 6.07
C TYR A 39 -3.71 11.29 6.13
N GLU A 40 -3.28 12.47 6.59
CA GLU A 40 -4.12 13.67 6.67
C GLU A 40 -4.59 14.17 5.29
N ALA A 41 -3.78 13.97 4.25
CA ALA A 41 -4.12 14.39 2.89
C ALA A 41 -5.06 13.41 2.16
N LEU A 42 -5.25 12.20 2.69
CA LEU A 42 -6.00 11.14 2.01
C LEU A 42 -7.47 11.13 2.39
N ARG A 43 -8.30 10.91 1.37
CA ARG A 43 -9.73 10.62 1.55
C ARG A 43 -9.98 9.12 1.56
N ARG A 44 -11.04 8.69 2.25
CA ARG A 44 -11.54 7.32 2.14
C ARG A 44 -12.08 7.10 0.73
N PHE A 45 -11.75 5.96 0.13
CA PHE A 45 -12.26 5.57 -1.18
C PHE A 45 -12.63 4.09 -1.19
N HIS A 46 -13.49 3.71 -2.13
CA HIS A 46 -13.85 2.32 -2.38
C HIS A 46 -12.96 1.73 -3.48
N ILE A 47 -12.79 0.42 -3.42
CA ILE A 47 -12.02 -0.39 -4.36
C ILE A 47 -12.92 -1.46 -4.93
N ILE A 48 -12.77 -1.72 -6.22
CA ILE A 48 -13.45 -2.82 -6.91
C ILE A 48 -12.41 -3.92 -7.11
N VAL A 49 -12.79 -5.13 -6.73
CA VAL A 49 -11.99 -6.34 -6.97
C VAL A 49 -12.44 -6.92 -8.30
N ASP A 50 -11.50 -7.18 -9.19
CA ASP A 50 -11.74 -7.77 -10.51
C ASP A 50 -11.66 -9.30 -10.44
N THR A 51 -10.43 -9.83 -10.34
CA THR A 51 -10.14 -11.27 -10.32
C THR A 51 -9.06 -11.59 -9.28
N PHE A 52 -8.39 -12.73 -9.42
CA PHE A 52 -7.18 -13.09 -8.69
C PHE A 52 -6.00 -13.28 -9.65
N PHE A 53 -4.78 -13.09 -9.16
CA PHE A 53 -3.57 -13.38 -9.93
C PHE A 53 -2.71 -14.43 -9.19
N TYR A 54 -1.90 -15.17 -9.96
CA TYR A 54 -1.33 -16.46 -9.54
C TYR A 54 0.20 -16.36 -9.38
N GLN A 55 0.67 -16.08 -8.17
CA GLN A 55 2.07 -16.30 -7.72
C GLN A 55 2.11 -16.47 -6.18
N CYS A 56 1.06 -17.11 -5.63
CA CYS A 56 0.32 -16.83 -4.38
C CYS A 56 -1.03 -16.20 -4.75
N LEU A 57 -2.12 -16.55 -4.07
CA LEU A 57 -3.44 -15.98 -4.38
C LEU A 57 -3.54 -14.57 -3.79
N TYR A 58 -3.74 -13.59 -4.66
CA TYR A 58 -4.06 -12.22 -4.29
C TYR A 58 -5.21 -11.68 -5.13
N LEU A 59 -5.93 -10.71 -4.58
CA LEU A 59 -7.04 -10.05 -5.24
C LEU A 59 -6.50 -8.97 -6.19
N LEU A 60 -6.81 -9.10 -7.47
CA LEU A 60 -6.54 -8.07 -8.47
C LEU A 60 -7.59 -6.97 -8.33
N LEU A 61 -7.14 -5.72 -8.22
CA LEU A 61 -8.02 -4.56 -8.09
C LEU A 61 -8.21 -3.91 -9.45
N CYS A 62 -9.43 -3.43 -9.74
CA CYS A 62 -9.64 -2.53 -10.86
C CYS A 62 -8.81 -1.26 -10.66
N PRO A 63 -8.26 -0.66 -11.76
CA PRO A 63 -7.57 0.61 -11.68
C PRO A 63 -8.40 1.68 -10.95
N ASN A 64 -7.78 2.38 -9.99
CA ASN A 64 -8.44 3.41 -9.20
C ASN A 64 -7.49 4.62 -9.05
N PRO A 65 -7.89 5.82 -9.49
CA PRO A 65 -7.07 7.03 -9.38
C PRO A 65 -6.58 7.31 -7.96
N HIS A 66 -7.41 7.07 -6.94
CA HIS A 66 -7.05 7.33 -5.55
C HIS A 66 -5.94 6.42 -5.02
N LEU A 67 -5.82 5.19 -5.55
CA LEU A 67 -4.67 4.32 -5.22
C LEU A 67 -3.36 4.91 -5.78
N HIS A 68 -3.41 5.45 -7.01
CA HIS A 68 -2.26 6.10 -7.63
C HIS A 68 -1.88 7.40 -6.91
N GLU A 69 -2.87 8.24 -6.57
CA GLU A 69 -2.67 9.47 -5.79
C GLU A 69 -2.04 9.16 -4.43
N THR A 70 -2.51 8.12 -3.74
CA THR A 70 -1.94 7.68 -2.46
C THR A 70 -0.46 7.33 -2.58
N SER A 71 -0.10 6.59 -3.64
CA SER A 71 1.28 6.22 -3.91
C SER A 71 2.15 7.45 -4.23
N ALA A 72 1.63 8.37 -5.05
CA ALA A 72 2.31 9.59 -5.47
C ALA A 72 2.56 10.53 -4.29
N HIS A 73 1.55 10.77 -3.45
CA HIS A 73 1.62 11.71 -2.34
C HIS A 73 2.70 11.34 -1.32
N TYR A 74 2.90 10.04 -1.09
CA TYR A 74 4.00 9.57 -0.27
C TYR A 74 5.36 9.69 -0.99
N ARG A 75 5.44 9.54 -2.31
CA ARG A 75 6.72 9.63 -3.04
C ARG A 75 7.22 11.08 -3.18
N GLU A 76 6.33 12.02 -3.49
CA GLU A 76 6.67 13.41 -3.85
C GLU A 76 7.32 14.19 -2.70
N SER A 77 7.03 13.87 -1.44
CA SER A 77 7.72 14.47 -0.29
C SER A 77 9.22 14.06 -0.17
N ARG A 78 9.79 13.37 -1.16
CA ARG A 78 11.25 13.16 -1.27
C ARG A 78 11.98 14.29 -2.01
N GLN A 79 11.29 15.20 -2.69
CA GLN A 79 11.97 16.20 -3.52
C GLN A 79 12.60 17.38 -2.75
N CYS A 80 12.41 17.51 -1.42
CA CYS A 80 12.96 18.64 -0.67
C CYS A 80 14.38 18.46 -0.09
N HIS A 81 15.09 17.34 -0.32
CA HIS A 81 16.46 17.14 0.20
C HIS A 81 17.47 16.66 -0.87
N GLN A 82 17.39 17.23 -2.07
CA GLN A 82 18.57 17.37 -2.95
C GLN A 82 18.89 18.87 -3.09
N LEU A 83 19.42 19.45 -2.01
CA LEU A 83 20.19 20.68 -1.99
C LEU A 83 21.34 20.48 -1.00
#